data_AF-A0A4U1M9A2-F1
#
_entry.id   AF-A0A4U1M9A2-F1
#
_cell.length_a   1.000
_cell.length_b   1.000
_cell.length_c   1.000
_cell.angle_alpha   90.00
_cell.angle_beta   90.00
_cell.angle_gamma   90.00
#
_symmetry.space_group_name_H-M   'P 1'
#
loop_
_entity.id
_entity.type
_entity.pdbx_description
1 polymer ?
#
loop_
_entity_poly.entity_id
_entity_poly.type
_entity_poly.pdbx_seq_one_letter_code
_entity_poly.pdbx_strand_id
1 'polypeptide(L)'
;MEWYQPDDRWEIWGINSKETFVEKFVVPGKFHDKVPKDVVDAFKTVTYLMAHAYFYYPIYDEAMSKALLIMEMAVKLKAKDLGISLKKPANKKGVVYDKKLFKIIEEVCEHPHLVFLKPEFDRAKKIRNRKMHPKSHSVYGALGFTNGNTMLFINIINKLFLEKNRLLHILNRQEELKKEIQRFRDGRYILTFNELKILVWKIYDIKYFKYQDKEFFYIYVGVVSQNIEQDIVQNRINPLVISLRELTISETGFKGLDVDGCPVKLTKNIDLRNILSYQKYHTAKLQLPFDNLRFYLEQNERLVLWHYEELMYEHCW
;
A
#
# COMPACT_ATOMS: atom_id res chain seq x y z
N MET A 1 24.21 -31.14 5.80
CA MET A 1 23.22 -30.66 4.79
C MET A 1 22.34 -29.57 5.41
N GLU A 2 22.94 -28.54 6.01
CA GLU A 2 22.19 -27.49 6.74
C GLU A 2 21.60 -26.44 5.78
N TRP A 3 22.25 -26.19 4.64
CA TRP A 3 21.90 -25.14 3.66
C TRP A 3 20.60 -25.34 2.87
N TYR A 4 19.97 -26.52 2.98
CA TYR A 4 18.72 -26.85 2.27
C TYR A 4 17.55 -27.08 3.24
N GLN A 5 17.77 -26.86 4.53
CA GLN A 5 16.67 -26.86 5.51
C GLN A 5 15.98 -25.50 5.48
N PRO A 6 14.65 -25.45 5.66
CA PRO A 6 13.95 -24.20 5.80
C PRO A 6 14.47 -23.43 7.01
N ASP A 7 14.56 -22.11 6.87
CA ASP A 7 14.84 -21.23 8.01
C ASP A 7 13.68 -21.31 9.02
N ASP A 8 14.00 -21.58 10.28
CA ASP A 8 13.05 -21.84 11.36
C ASP A 8 12.10 -20.64 11.62
N ARG A 9 12.55 -19.42 11.31
CA ARG A 9 11.72 -18.21 11.41
C ARG A 9 10.43 -18.29 10.61
N TRP A 10 10.40 -19.07 9.52
CA TRP A 10 9.20 -19.24 8.69
C TRP A 10 8.01 -19.85 9.44
N GLU A 11 8.25 -20.56 10.54
CA GLU A 11 7.20 -21.12 11.41
C GLU A 11 6.30 -20.04 12.03
N ILE A 12 6.84 -18.84 12.30
CA ILE A 12 6.08 -17.69 12.84
C ILE A 12 4.91 -17.30 11.91
N TRP A 13 5.07 -17.55 10.60
CA TRP A 13 4.06 -17.26 9.58
C TRP A 13 3.31 -18.52 9.10
N GLY A 14 3.47 -19.65 9.79
CA GLY A 14 2.83 -20.92 9.44
C GLY A 14 3.26 -21.46 8.08
N ILE A 15 4.49 -21.17 7.66
CA ILE A 15 5.03 -21.62 6.38
C ILE A 15 5.74 -22.96 6.58
N ASN A 16 5.17 -24.01 6.01
CA ASN A 16 5.63 -25.40 6.17
C ASN A 16 6.18 -26.01 4.86
N SER A 17 6.17 -25.28 3.76
CA SER A 17 6.66 -25.74 2.46
C SER A 17 7.28 -24.60 1.66
N LYS A 18 8.11 -24.95 0.68
CA LYS A 18 8.72 -23.99 -0.23
C LYS A 18 7.66 -23.37 -1.15
N GLU A 19 6.66 -24.15 -1.55
CA GLU A 19 5.57 -23.73 -2.42
C GLU A 19 4.74 -22.64 -1.75
N THR A 20 4.29 -22.88 -0.51
CA THR A 20 3.55 -21.89 0.30
C THR A 20 4.41 -20.65 0.58
N PHE A 21 5.71 -20.82 0.79
CA PHE A 21 6.64 -19.70 0.94
C PHE A 21 6.67 -18.84 -0.33
N VAL A 22 6.89 -19.47 -1.50
CA VAL A 22 6.99 -18.77 -2.78
C VAL A 22 5.70 -18.01 -3.07
N GLU A 23 4.54 -18.65 -2.88
CA GLU A 23 3.24 -18.03 -3.08
C GLU A 23 3.02 -16.77 -2.22
N LYS A 24 3.42 -16.80 -0.94
CA LYS A 24 3.11 -15.72 0.01
C LYS A 24 4.19 -14.62 0.10
N PHE A 25 5.46 -14.97 -0.12
CA PHE A 25 6.58 -14.08 0.18
C PHE A 25 7.41 -13.68 -1.03
N VAL A 26 7.36 -14.41 -2.14
CA VAL A 26 8.10 -14.02 -3.35
C VAL A 26 7.26 -13.05 -4.15
N VAL A 27 7.83 -11.88 -4.45
CA VAL A 27 7.16 -10.84 -5.23
C VAL A 27 7.86 -10.68 -6.60
N PRO A 28 7.31 -11.28 -7.67
CA PRO A 28 7.79 -11.06 -9.03
C PRO A 28 7.73 -9.59 -9.46
N GLY A 29 8.67 -9.15 -10.29
CA GLY A 29 8.61 -7.82 -10.90
C GLY A 29 7.52 -7.72 -11.97
N LYS A 30 6.29 -7.33 -11.60
CA LYS A 30 5.19 -7.04 -12.52
C LYS A 30 5.31 -5.61 -13.06
N PHE A 31 6.07 -5.42 -14.13
CA PHE A 31 6.30 -4.11 -14.75
C PHE A 31 5.63 -4.00 -16.12
N HIS A 32 5.08 -2.83 -16.43
CA HIS A 32 4.57 -2.56 -17.77
C HIS A 32 5.68 -2.20 -18.78
N ASP A 33 5.34 -2.22 -20.07
CA ASP A 33 6.24 -1.99 -21.21
C ASP A 33 7.00 -0.65 -21.17
N LYS A 34 6.45 0.39 -20.54
CA LYS A 34 7.12 1.70 -20.42
C LYS A 34 8.22 1.76 -19.34
N VAL A 35 8.35 0.76 -18.48
CA VAL A 35 9.45 0.73 -17.49
C VAL A 35 10.76 0.40 -18.20
N PRO A 36 11.86 1.14 -17.97
CA PRO A 36 13.14 0.88 -18.61
C PRO A 36 13.62 -0.56 -18.40
N LYS A 37 14.11 -1.20 -19.47
CA LYS A 37 14.56 -2.59 -19.45
C LYS A 37 15.59 -2.88 -18.36
N ASP A 38 16.53 -1.96 -18.12
CA ASP A 38 17.54 -2.10 -17.06
C ASP A 38 16.93 -2.22 -15.66
N VAL A 39 15.80 -1.55 -15.40
CA VAL A 39 15.06 -1.67 -14.13
C VAL A 39 14.41 -3.04 -14.02
N VAL A 40 13.74 -3.49 -15.10
CA VAL A 40 13.07 -4.79 -15.16
C VAL A 40 14.07 -5.94 -14.98
N ASP A 41 15.17 -5.90 -15.73
CA ASP A 41 16.22 -6.93 -15.68
C ASP A 41 16.94 -6.95 -14.32
N ALA A 42 17.24 -5.80 -13.74
CA ALA A 42 17.82 -5.73 -12.40
C ALA A 42 16.88 -6.33 -11.32
N PHE A 43 15.57 -6.20 -11.51
CA PHE A 43 14.58 -6.70 -10.56
C PHE A 43 14.43 -8.23 -10.58
N LYS A 44 14.76 -8.89 -11.70
CA LYS A 44 14.78 -10.37 -11.74
C LYS A 44 15.64 -10.95 -10.63
N THR A 45 16.79 -10.35 -10.33
CA THR A 45 17.64 -10.77 -9.22
C THR A 45 16.96 -10.61 -7.87
N VAL A 46 16.14 -9.57 -7.66
CA VAL A 46 15.36 -9.41 -6.41
C VAL A 46 14.43 -10.61 -6.22
N THR A 47 13.68 -10.98 -7.26
CA THR A 47 12.77 -12.13 -7.22
C THR A 47 13.51 -13.43 -6.93
N TYR A 48 14.67 -13.65 -7.55
CA TYR A 48 15.50 -14.84 -7.25
C TYR A 48 16.03 -14.84 -5.82
N LEU A 49 16.51 -13.70 -5.31
CA LEU A 49 16.95 -13.59 -3.91
C LEU A 49 15.79 -13.91 -2.96
N MET A 50 14.60 -13.37 -3.23
CA MET A 50 13.41 -13.68 -2.43
C MET A 50 13.09 -15.16 -2.42
N ALA A 51 13.11 -15.82 -3.59
CA ALA A 51 12.82 -17.25 -3.70
C ALA A 51 13.83 -18.12 -2.93
N HIS A 52 15.11 -17.71 -2.87
CA HIS A 52 16.14 -18.44 -2.14
C HIS A 52 16.14 -18.15 -0.63
N ALA A 53 15.44 -17.10 -0.19
CA ALA A 53 15.37 -16.77 1.22
C ALA A 53 14.60 -17.79 2.07
N TYR A 54 13.89 -18.73 1.45
CA TYR A 54 13.28 -19.87 2.12
C TYR A 54 14.28 -20.63 3.01
N PHE A 55 15.52 -20.80 2.51
CA PHE A 55 16.56 -21.55 3.22
C PHE A 55 17.40 -20.68 4.17
N TYR A 56 17.39 -19.36 3.97
CA TYR A 56 18.16 -18.43 4.79
C TYR A 56 17.55 -17.03 4.74
N TYR A 57 16.80 -16.66 5.78
CA TYR A 57 16.03 -15.42 5.83
C TYR A 57 16.84 -14.14 5.56
N PRO A 58 18.13 -13.98 5.95
CA PRO A 58 18.90 -12.78 5.63
C PRO A 58 19.03 -12.50 4.13
N ILE A 59 18.86 -13.49 3.25
CA ILE A 59 18.77 -13.27 1.80
C ILE A 59 17.53 -12.42 1.45
N TYR A 60 16.44 -12.57 2.21
CA TYR A 60 15.24 -11.75 2.06
C TYR A 60 15.51 -10.27 2.35
N ASP A 61 16.35 -10.04 3.36
CA ASP A 61 16.84 -8.71 3.68
C ASP A 61 17.69 -8.13 2.53
N GLU A 62 18.56 -8.92 1.92
CA GLU A 62 19.37 -8.46 0.77
C GLU A 62 18.51 -8.21 -0.49
N ALA A 63 17.49 -9.04 -0.72
CA ALA A 63 16.52 -8.82 -1.79
C ALA A 63 15.84 -7.45 -1.66
N MET A 64 15.43 -7.11 -0.44
CA MET A 64 14.85 -5.83 -0.09
C MET A 64 15.84 -4.68 -0.33
N SER A 65 17.08 -4.78 0.16
CA SER A 65 18.13 -3.78 -0.11
C SER A 65 18.30 -3.53 -1.61
N LYS A 66 18.31 -4.59 -2.43
CA LYS A 66 18.42 -4.48 -3.89
C LYS A 66 17.18 -3.86 -4.52
N ALA A 67 15.97 -4.21 -4.08
CA ALA A 67 14.72 -3.61 -4.54
C ALA A 67 14.70 -2.09 -4.31
N LEU A 68 15.18 -1.66 -3.14
CA LEU A 68 15.31 -0.24 -2.82
C LEU A 68 16.28 0.45 -3.78
N LEU A 69 17.48 -0.09 -4.00
CA LEU A 69 18.45 0.47 -4.95
C LEU A 69 17.89 0.61 -6.37
N ILE A 70 17.08 -0.35 -6.81
CA ILE A 70 16.41 -0.30 -8.11
C ILE A 70 15.37 0.81 -8.16
N MET A 71 14.60 1.04 -7.09
CA MET A 71 13.71 2.20 -6.98
C MET A 71 14.50 3.52 -7.04
N GLU A 72 15.66 3.61 -6.39
CA GLU A 72 16.52 4.81 -6.48
C GLU A 72 17.03 5.04 -7.92
N MET A 73 17.40 3.97 -8.61
CA MET A 73 17.80 4.00 -10.02
C MET A 73 16.64 4.48 -10.91
N ALA A 74 15.43 3.96 -10.71
CA ALA A 74 14.23 4.35 -11.45
C ALA A 74 13.92 5.85 -11.32
N VAL A 75 14.00 6.41 -10.10
CA VAL A 75 13.82 7.85 -9.89
C VAL A 75 14.89 8.67 -10.60
N LYS A 76 16.16 8.22 -10.59
CA LYS A 76 17.26 8.91 -11.29
C LYS A 76 17.08 8.88 -12.81
N LEU A 77 16.57 7.76 -13.36
CA LEU A 77 16.23 7.67 -14.77
C LEU A 77 15.11 8.65 -15.12
N LYS A 78 14.01 8.64 -14.34
CA LYS A 78 12.91 9.59 -14.56
C LYS A 78 13.35 11.05 -14.44
N ALA A 79 14.23 11.37 -13.50
CA ALA A 79 14.80 12.70 -13.35
C ALA A 79 15.56 13.13 -14.62
N LYS A 80 16.37 12.25 -15.20
CA LYS A 80 17.05 12.52 -16.48
C LYS A 80 16.05 12.78 -17.61
N ASP A 81 15.01 11.96 -17.70
CA ASP A 81 13.96 12.12 -18.73
C ASP A 81 13.22 13.46 -18.60
N LEU A 82 13.09 13.98 -17.38
CA LEU A 82 12.50 15.28 -17.08
C LEU A 82 13.48 16.46 -17.22
N GLY A 83 14.73 16.21 -17.62
CA GLY A 83 15.77 17.25 -17.71
C GLY A 83 16.32 17.71 -16.36
N ILE A 84 16.04 16.98 -15.28
CA ILE A 84 16.50 17.30 -13.93
C ILE A 84 17.95 16.85 -13.75
N SER A 85 18.85 17.80 -13.49
CA SER A 85 20.26 17.49 -13.24
C SER A 85 20.42 16.64 -11.97
N LEU A 86 21.18 15.54 -12.07
CA LEU A 86 21.56 14.71 -10.92
C LEU A 86 22.74 15.29 -10.13
N LYS A 87 23.38 16.36 -10.63
CA LYS A 87 24.55 17.00 -10.03
C LYS A 87 24.18 18.36 -9.45
N LYS A 88 24.83 18.75 -8.36
CA LYS A 88 24.74 20.10 -7.81
C LYS A 88 25.47 21.10 -8.72
N PRO A 89 25.13 22.40 -8.63
CA PRO A 89 26.00 23.44 -9.17
C PRO A 89 27.42 23.31 -8.61
N ALA A 90 28.42 23.69 -9.39
CA ALA A 90 29.80 23.72 -8.93
C ALA A 90 29.92 24.60 -7.68
N ASN A 91 30.63 24.12 -6.66
CA ASN A 91 30.92 24.94 -5.50
C ASN A 91 31.93 26.06 -5.85
N LYS A 92 32.25 26.93 -4.90
CA LYS A 92 33.26 28.01 -5.08
C LYS A 92 34.64 27.52 -5.54
N LYS A 93 34.94 26.21 -5.42
CA LYS A 93 36.18 25.56 -5.85
C LYS A 93 36.06 24.82 -7.19
N GLY A 94 34.94 24.97 -7.91
CA GLY A 94 34.70 24.26 -9.17
C GLY A 94 34.31 22.78 -9.01
N VAL A 95 34.22 22.26 -7.78
CA VAL A 95 33.91 20.85 -7.53
C VAL A 95 32.41 20.60 -7.61
N VAL A 96 32.02 19.58 -8.38
CA VAL A 96 30.64 19.16 -8.60
C VAL A 96 30.37 17.87 -7.86
N TYR A 97 29.31 17.85 -7.04
CA TYR A 97 28.88 16.68 -6.28
C TYR A 97 27.52 16.19 -6.76
N ASP A 98 27.24 14.90 -6.57
CA ASP A 98 25.91 14.35 -6.80
C ASP A 98 24.88 14.97 -5.86
N LYS A 99 23.65 15.15 -6.36
CA LYS A 99 22.51 15.51 -5.54
C LYS A 99 22.14 14.34 -4.63
N LYS A 100 21.74 14.67 -3.40
CA LYS A 100 21.18 13.68 -2.48
C LYS A 100 19.87 13.17 -3.06
N LEU A 101 19.59 11.86 -2.95
CA LEU A 101 18.39 11.25 -3.53
C LEU A 101 17.10 11.97 -3.15
N PHE A 102 16.94 12.40 -1.89
CA PHE A 102 15.72 13.08 -1.46
C PHE A 102 15.48 14.40 -2.22
N LYS A 103 16.54 15.09 -2.65
CA LYS A 103 16.43 16.29 -3.49
C LYS A 103 15.98 15.95 -4.90
N ILE A 104 16.49 14.86 -5.47
CA ILE A 104 16.04 14.37 -6.77
C ILE A 104 14.56 13.98 -6.70
N ILE A 105 14.13 13.29 -5.62
CA ILE A 105 12.72 12.95 -5.41
C ILE A 105 11.85 14.20 -5.27
N GLU A 106 12.28 15.21 -4.50
CA GLU A 106 11.56 16.49 -4.35
C GLU A 106 11.36 17.15 -5.73
N GLU A 107 12.44 17.34 -6.49
CA GLU A 107 12.39 17.95 -7.83
C GLU A 107 11.52 17.14 -8.81
N VAL A 108 11.58 15.80 -8.78
CA VAL A 108 10.69 14.95 -9.60
C VAL A 108 9.22 15.13 -9.21
N CYS A 109 8.92 15.23 -7.92
CA CYS A 109 7.56 15.37 -7.40
C CYS A 109 7.02 16.81 -7.49
N GLU A 110 7.83 17.81 -7.85
CA GLU A 110 7.36 19.16 -8.17
C GLU A 110 6.56 19.19 -9.47
N HIS A 111 6.72 18.19 -10.34
CA HIS A 111 5.91 18.07 -11.54
C HIS A 111 4.45 17.71 -11.19
N PRO A 112 3.44 18.45 -11.71
CA PRO A 112 2.03 18.28 -11.30
C PRO A 112 1.48 16.86 -11.44
N HIS A 113 1.95 16.11 -12.43
CA HIS A 113 1.51 14.75 -12.72
C HIS A 113 2.21 13.69 -11.85
N LEU A 114 3.17 14.06 -11.00
CA LEU A 114 3.95 13.15 -10.14
C LEU A 114 3.90 13.52 -8.65
N VAL A 115 3.32 14.67 -8.30
CA VAL A 115 3.25 15.17 -6.91
C VAL A 115 2.65 14.16 -5.92
N PHE A 116 1.70 13.36 -6.38
CA PHE A 116 1.04 12.34 -5.56
C PHE A 116 1.92 11.17 -5.15
N LEU A 117 3.09 10.99 -5.80
CA LEU A 117 4.06 9.95 -5.43
C LEU A 117 4.89 10.35 -4.22
N LYS A 118 4.89 11.63 -3.83
CA LYS A 118 5.72 12.13 -2.72
C LYS A 118 5.48 11.38 -1.41
N PRO A 119 4.23 11.12 -0.95
CA PRO A 119 3.98 10.31 0.23
C PRO A 119 4.50 8.87 0.12
N GLU A 120 4.42 8.27 -1.07
CA GLU A 120 4.90 6.90 -1.32
C GLU A 120 6.44 6.84 -1.23
N PHE A 121 7.13 7.84 -1.78
CA PHE A 121 8.58 7.98 -1.62
C PHE A 121 9.00 8.25 -0.17
N ASP A 122 8.25 9.07 0.56
CA ASP A 122 8.55 9.34 1.97
C ASP A 122 8.37 8.07 2.82
N ARG A 123 7.40 7.21 2.49
CA ARG A 123 7.28 5.87 3.07
C ARG A 123 8.47 4.98 2.72
N ALA A 124 8.87 4.92 1.45
CA ALA A 124 10.06 4.18 1.01
C ALA A 124 11.34 4.63 1.73
N LYS A 125 11.51 5.94 1.91
CA LYS A 125 12.63 6.53 2.68
C LYS A 125 12.59 6.11 4.15
N LYS A 126 11.42 6.10 4.80
CA LYS A 126 11.29 5.62 6.19
C LYS A 126 11.69 4.15 6.31
N ILE A 127 11.31 3.31 5.34
CA ILE A 127 11.70 1.89 5.25
C ILE A 127 13.23 1.78 5.18
N ARG A 128 13.87 2.51 4.24
CA ARG A 128 15.34 2.56 4.12
C ARG A 128 16.02 2.95 5.44
N ASN A 129 15.56 4.04 6.06
CA ASN A 129 16.20 4.58 7.24
C ASN A 129 16.13 3.61 8.43
N ARG A 130 15.01 2.90 8.59
CA ARG A 130 14.87 1.87 9.63
C ARG A 130 15.81 0.70 9.41
N LYS A 131 16.02 0.29 8.15
CA LYS A 131 16.99 -0.75 7.79
C LYS A 131 18.43 -0.35 8.06
N MET A 132 18.82 0.87 7.64
CA MET A 132 20.21 1.35 7.81
C MET A 132 20.56 1.69 9.26
N HIS A 133 19.55 1.93 10.10
CA HIS A 133 19.72 2.25 11.51
C HIS A 133 18.78 1.38 12.37
N PRO A 134 19.06 0.08 12.52
CA PRO A 134 18.27 -0.80 13.37
C PRO A 134 18.44 -0.36 14.83
N LYS A 135 17.51 0.47 15.33
CA LYS A 135 17.51 0.94 16.72
C LYS A 135 16.98 -0.10 17.71
N SER A 136 16.37 -1.17 17.21
CA SER A 136 15.89 -2.31 18.00
C SER A 136 16.02 -3.60 17.20
N HIS A 137 16.48 -4.67 17.85
CA HIS A 137 16.35 -6.04 17.35
C HIS A 137 14.88 -6.46 17.51
N SER A 138 14.03 -6.03 16.57
CA SER A 138 12.62 -6.41 16.58
C SER A 138 12.47 -7.87 16.16
N VAL A 139 11.55 -8.61 16.82
CA VAL A 139 11.21 -10.02 16.54
C VAL A 139 10.77 -10.20 15.07
N TYR A 140 10.24 -9.15 14.44
CA TYR A 140 9.84 -9.14 13.03
C TYR A 140 10.95 -8.67 12.07
N GLY A 141 12.21 -8.65 12.55
CA GLY A 141 13.31 -7.98 11.88
C GLY A 141 13.12 -6.45 11.79
N ALA A 142 14.03 -5.75 11.12
CA ALA A 142 13.90 -4.30 10.93
C ALA A 142 12.72 -3.87 10.02
N LEU A 143 12.06 -4.84 9.35
CA LEU A 143 11.23 -4.61 8.17
C LEU A 143 10.01 -5.53 8.06
N GLY A 144 9.24 -5.78 9.13
CA GLY A 144 7.95 -6.46 8.99
C GLY A 144 7.22 -6.01 7.71
N PHE A 145 6.74 -6.97 6.91
CA PHE A 145 6.11 -6.79 5.59
C PHE A 145 7.06 -6.50 4.40
N THR A 146 8.20 -7.20 4.29
CA THR A 146 9.14 -7.07 3.15
C THR A 146 8.49 -7.30 1.78
N ASN A 147 7.59 -8.29 1.65
CA ASN A 147 6.79 -8.51 0.44
C ASN A 147 5.94 -7.26 0.09
N GLY A 148 5.17 -6.75 1.05
CA GLY A 148 4.34 -5.55 0.87
C GLY A 148 5.16 -4.28 0.59
N ASN A 149 6.37 -4.16 1.15
CA ASN A 149 7.30 -3.08 0.80
C ASN A 149 7.86 -3.23 -0.62
N THR A 150 8.07 -4.46 -1.08
CA THR A 150 8.53 -4.73 -2.44
C THR A 150 7.44 -4.42 -3.47
N MET A 151 6.19 -4.78 -3.18
CA MET A 151 5.02 -4.39 -3.96
C MET A 151 4.91 -2.86 -4.06
N LEU A 152 5.12 -2.12 -2.97
CA LEU A 152 5.18 -0.65 -2.98
C LEU A 152 6.20 -0.14 -4.01
N PHE A 153 7.43 -0.67 -4.04
CA PHE A 153 8.44 -0.18 -4.98
C PHE A 153 8.08 -0.47 -6.42
N ILE A 154 7.50 -1.65 -6.70
CA ILE A 154 7.00 -1.98 -8.04
C ILE A 154 5.92 -0.99 -8.45
N ASN A 155 4.95 -0.72 -7.58
CA ASN A 155 3.87 0.23 -7.83
C ASN A 155 4.41 1.65 -8.08
N ILE A 156 5.37 2.13 -7.28
CA ILE A 156 6.04 3.42 -7.49
C ILE A 156 6.73 3.45 -8.85
N ILE A 157 7.51 2.42 -9.18
CA ILE A 157 8.26 2.34 -10.45
C ILE A 157 7.31 2.37 -11.64
N ASN A 158 6.24 1.57 -11.63
CA ASN A 158 5.25 1.60 -12.69
C ASN A 158 4.65 3.01 -12.82
N LYS A 159 4.14 3.60 -11.73
CA LYS A 159 3.57 4.96 -11.76
C LYS A 159 4.55 6.02 -12.29
N LEU A 160 5.85 5.94 -11.96
CA LEU A 160 6.87 6.87 -12.47
C LEU A 160 6.95 6.90 -14.00
N PHE A 161 6.76 5.75 -14.65
CA PHE A 161 6.92 5.60 -16.10
C PHE A 161 5.61 5.57 -16.87
N LEU A 162 4.47 5.86 -16.22
CA LEU A 162 3.23 6.13 -16.91
C LEU A 162 3.26 7.48 -17.63
N GLU A 163 2.44 7.57 -18.68
CA GLU A 163 2.28 8.78 -19.46
C GLU A 163 1.65 9.91 -18.64
N LYS A 164 2.13 11.14 -18.88
CA LYS A 164 1.68 12.35 -18.16
C LYS A 164 0.16 12.51 -18.18
N ASN A 165 -0.47 12.38 -19.33
CA ASN A 165 -1.92 12.61 -19.47
C ASN A 165 -2.73 11.57 -18.68
N ARG A 166 -2.25 10.32 -18.64
CA ARG A 166 -2.86 9.25 -17.85
C ARG A 166 -2.77 9.53 -16.36
N LEU A 167 -1.60 9.96 -15.89
CA LEU A 167 -1.41 10.33 -14.48
C LEU A 167 -2.28 11.51 -14.07
N LEU A 168 -2.37 12.55 -14.90
CA LEU A 168 -3.27 13.69 -14.65
C LEU A 168 -4.75 13.26 -14.60
N HIS A 169 -5.17 12.36 -15.50
CA HIS A 169 -6.52 11.80 -15.46
C HIS A 169 -6.79 11.05 -14.15
N ILE A 170 -5.86 10.19 -13.72
CA ILE A 170 -5.96 9.47 -12.44
C ILE A 170 -6.11 10.46 -11.27
N LEU A 171 -5.30 11.52 -11.25
CA LEU A 171 -5.35 12.53 -10.19
C LEU A 171 -6.67 13.31 -10.17
N ASN A 172 -7.12 13.78 -11.32
CA ASN A 172 -8.37 14.52 -11.40
C ASN A 172 -9.56 13.64 -10.97
N ARG A 173 -9.61 12.40 -11.46
CA ARG A 173 -10.68 11.47 -11.11
C ARG A 173 -10.64 11.08 -9.62
N GLN A 174 -9.45 10.88 -9.07
CA GLN A 174 -9.23 10.65 -7.65
C GLN A 174 -9.81 11.78 -6.78
N GLU A 175 -9.59 13.04 -7.16
CA GLU A 175 -10.09 14.20 -6.42
C GLU A 175 -11.60 14.40 -6.58
N GLU A 176 -12.16 14.12 -7.76
CA GLU A 176 -13.62 14.06 -7.97
C GLU A 176 -14.26 13.02 -7.05
N LEU A 177 -13.74 11.79 -7.04
CA LEU A 177 -14.26 10.70 -6.22
C LEU A 177 -14.19 11.00 -4.72
N LYS A 178 -13.10 11.64 -4.26
CA LYS A 178 -13.00 12.09 -2.86
C LYS A 178 -14.13 13.05 -2.50
N LYS A 179 -14.48 14.00 -3.39
CA LYS A 179 -15.62 14.91 -3.18
C LYS A 179 -16.95 14.15 -3.20
N GLU A 180 -17.12 13.25 -4.17
CA GLU A 180 -18.35 12.45 -4.30
C GLU A 180 -18.58 11.53 -3.09
N ILE A 181 -17.52 10.97 -2.50
CA ILE A 181 -17.63 10.05 -1.36
C ILE A 181 -17.70 10.77 -0.01
N GLN A 182 -17.32 12.05 0.06
CA GLN A 182 -17.31 12.85 1.29
C GLN A 182 -18.67 12.90 1.98
N ARG A 183 -19.77 12.88 1.22
CA ARG A 183 -21.14 12.82 1.76
C ARG A 183 -21.45 11.52 2.52
N PHE A 184 -20.66 10.47 2.30
CA PHE A 184 -20.77 9.19 3.00
C PHE A 184 -19.72 9.02 4.10
N ARG A 185 -18.91 10.06 4.36
CA ARG A 185 -17.78 9.99 5.29
C ARG A 185 -18.20 9.51 6.66
N ASP A 186 -19.24 10.10 7.22
CA ASP A 186 -19.77 9.73 8.53
C ASP A 186 -21.24 9.35 8.36
N GLY A 187 -21.60 8.13 8.74
CA GLY A 187 -22.97 7.67 8.59
C GLY A 187 -23.12 6.18 8.86
N ARG A 188 -24.37 5.77 9.06
CA ARG A 188 -24.72 4.38 9.34
C ARG A 188 -25.07 3.73 8.02
N TYR A 189 -24.19 2.88 7.52
CA TYR A 189 -24.36 2.20 6.26
C TYR A 189 -24.28 0.69 6.44
N ILE A 190 -24.97 -0.05 5.58
CA ILE A 190 -24.76 -1.48 5.40
C ILE A 190 -23.96 -1.65 4.11
N LEU A 191 -22.79 -2.27 4.24
CA LEU A 191 -22.06 -2.82 3.11
C LEU A 191 -22.49 -4.27 2.93
N THR A 192 -22.94 -4.62 1.73
CA THR A 192 -23.19 -6.00 1.33
C THR A 192 -22.05 -6.47 0.43
N PHE A 193 -21.38 -7.54 0.81
CA PHE A 193 -20.22 -8.12 0.13
C PHE A 193 -20.18 -9.63 0.37
N ASN A 194 -20.14 -10.47 -0.66
CA ASN A 194 -20.14 -11.94 -0.55
C ASN A 194 -21.21 -12.48 0.41
N GLU A 195 -22.46 -12.01 0.22
CA GLU A 195 -23.62 -12.30 1.09
C GLU A 195 -23.53 -11.79 2.55
N LEU A 196 -22.35 -11.31 2.98
CA LEU A 196 -22.16 -10.70 4.28
C LEU A 196 -22.73 -9.29 4.29
N LYS A 197 -23.44 -8.96 5.37
CA LYS A 197 -23.90 -7.61 5.68
C LYS A 197 -23.07 -7.04 6.81
N ILE A 198 -22.26 -6.04 6.48
CA ILE A 198 -21.31 -5.41 7.39
C ILE A 198 -21.81 -4.02 7.72
N LEU A 199 -21.94 -3.72 9.02
CA LEU A 199 -22.30 -2.39 9.48
C LEU A 199 -21.07 -1.47 9.39
N VAL A 200 -21.16 -0.46 8.55
CA VAL A 200 -20.11 0.54 8.31
C VAL A 200 -20.52 1.84 8.99
N TRP A 201 -19.60 2.42 9.76
CA TRP A 201 -19.81 3.70 10.43
C TRP A 201 -19.06 4.86 9.76
N LYS A 202 -18.06 4.55 8.93
CA LYS A 202 -17.22 5.56 8.29
C LYS A 202 -16.63 5.08 6.98
N ILE A 203 -16.51 5.99 6.02
CA ILE A 203 -15.61 5.82 4.89
C ILE A 203 -14.43 6.76 5.11
N TYR A 204 -13.24 6.17 5.19
CA TYR A 204 -12.02 6.91 5.49
C TYR A 204 -11.40 7.51 4.24
N ASP A 205 -11.29 6.70 3.18
CA ASP A 205 -10.59 7.08 1.95
C ASP A 205 -11.13 6.27 0.77
N ILE A 206 -10.92 6.82 -0.42
CA ILE A 206 -11.09 6.11 -1.69
C ILE A 206 -9.81 6.34 -2.50
N LYS A 207 -9.27 5.28 -3.10
CA LYS A 207 -8.22 5.39 -4.12
C LYS A 207 -8.75 4.99 -5.47
N TYR A 208 -8.29 5.68 -6.50
CA TYR A 208 -8.61 5.43 -7.89
C TYR A 208 -7.36 5.04 -8.64
N PHE A 209 -7.47 4.01 -9.48
CA PHE A 209 -6.40 3.65 -10.37
C PHE A 209 -6.92 3.08 -11.70
N LYS A 210 -6.29 3.48 -12.80
CA LYS A 210 -6.66 3.00 -14.14
C LYS A 210 -5.43 2.54 -14.91
N TYR A 211 -5.33 1.22 -15.10
CA TYR A 211 -4.38 0.38 -15.85
C TYR A 211 -4.86 -0.13 -17.23
N GLN A 212 -4.41 0.33 -18.40
CA GLN A 212 -5.06 0.05 -19.70
C GLN A 212 -6.60 0.20 -19.61
N ASP A 213 -7.35 -0.88 -19.88
CA ASP A 213 -8.82 -0.95 -19.77
C ASP A 213 -9.32 -1.35 -18.37
N LYS A 214 -8.41 -1.66 -17.45
CA LYS A 214 -8.73 -2.00 -16.07
C LYS A 214 -8.88 -0.73 -15.23
N GLU A 215 -10.03 -0.57 -14.60
CA GLU A 215 -10.35 0.54 -13.71
C GLU A 215 -10.73 0.01 -12.33
N PHE A 216 -10.03 0.48 -11.30
CA PHE A 216 -10.21 0.03 -9.92
C PHE A 216 -10.44 1.19 -8.97
N PHE A 217 -11.30 0.94 -7.99
CA PHE A 217 -11.58 1.81 -6.87
C PHE A 217 -11.31 1.03 -5.58
N TYR A 218 -10.46 1.56 -4.71
CA TYR A 218 -10.16 0.93 -3.42
C TYR A 218 -10.75 1.79 -2.31
N ILE A 219 -11.68 1.24 -1.53
CA ILE A 219 -12.39 2.00 -0.50
C ILE A 219 -12.02 1.45 0.87
N TYR A 220 -11.45 2.30 1.72
CA TYR A 220 -11.19 1.98 3.12
C TYR A 220 -12.38 2.37 3.98
N VAL A 221 -12.99 1.37 4.62
CA VAL A 221 -14.18 1.55 5.46
C VAL A 221 -13.93 1.19 6.92
N GLY A 222 -14.52 1.97 7.81
CA GLY A 222 -14.61 1.69 9.24
C GLY A 222 -15.81 0.80 9.53
N VAL A 223 -15.54 -0.40 10.02
CA VAL A 223 -16.56 -1.37 10.42
C VAL A 223 -16.94 -1.22 11.89
N VAL A 224 -18.20 -1.49 12.21
CA VAL A 224 -18.67 -1.55 13.59
C VAL A 224 -18.33 -2.92 14.15
N SER A 225 -17.34 -2.97 15.05
CA SER A 225 -17.01 -4.20 15.78
C SER A 225 -18.01 -4.45 16.90
N GLN A 226 -18.35 -5.72 17.11
CA GLN A 226 -19.17 -6.15 18.24
C GLN A 226 -18.42 -6.03 19.58
N ASN A 227 -17.09 -6.07 19.56
CA ASN A 227 -16.25 -6.04 20.76
C ASN A 227 -14.96 -5.22 20.56
N ILE A 228 -15.11 -3.92 20.30
CA ILE A 228 -13.98 -3.01 20.04
C ILE A 228 -12.97 -2.95 21.18
N GLU A 229 -13.42 -3.11 22.43
CA GLU A 229 -12.53 -3.16 23.60
C GLU A 229 -11.60 -4.37 23.53
N GLN A 230 -12.15 -5.56 23.29
CA GLN A 230 -11.35 -6.77 23.13
C GLN A 230 -10.43 -6.68 21.91
N ASP A 231 -10.91 -6.15 20.80
CA ASP A 231 -10.10 -6.01 19.58
C ASP A 231 -8.87 -5.13 19.83
N ILE A 232 -9.03 -4.06 20.61
CA ILE A 232 -7.92 -3.16 20.95
C ILE A 232 -6.98 -3.80 21.96
N VAL A 233 -7.51 -4.39 23.04
CA VAL A 233 -6.67 -5.05 24.07
C VAL A 233 -5.86 -6.20 23.49
N GLN A 234 -6.44 -6.94 22.53
CA GLN A 234 -5.78 -8.08 21.89
C GLN A 234 -5.05 -7.71 20.59
N ASN A 235 -4.98 -6.42 20.23
CA ASN A 235 -4.40 -5.93 18.98
C ASN A 235 -4.94 -6.65 17.72
N ARG A 236 -6.24 -7.02 17.71
CA ARG A 236 -6.93 -7.58 16.54
C ARG A 236 -7.25 -6.46 15.56
N ILE A 237 -6.30 -6.18 14.68
CA ILE A 237 -6.39 -5.09 13.71
C ILE A 237 -6.68 -5.70 12.34
N ASN A 238 -7.87 -5.46 11.80
CA ASN A 238 -8.31 -5.98 10.50
C ASN A 238 -9.09 -4.90 9.74
N PRO A 239 -8.39 -3.94 9.09
CA PRO A 239 -9.08 -2.90 8.33
C PRO A 239 -9.76 -3.51 7.11
N LEU A 240 -10.98 -3.04 6.81
CA LEU A 240 -11.69 -3.46 5.61
C LEU A 240 -11.37 -2.52 4.45
N VAL A 241 -10.63 -3.03 3.47
CA VAL A 241 -10.39 -2.39 2.18
C VAL A 241 -11.12 -3.19 1.11
N ILE A 242 -11.96 -2.52 0.33
CA ILE A 242 -12.77 -3.14 -0.72
C ILE A 242 -12.22 -2.67 -2.06
N SER A 243 -11.93 -3.60 -2.95
CA SER A 243 -11.66 -3.32 -4.37
C SER A 243 -12.96 -3.37 -5.15
N LEU A 244 -13.19 -2.38 -6.02
CA LEU A 244 -14.36 -2.28 -6.87
C LEU A 244 -13.98 -1.97 -8.31
N ARG A 245 -14.82 -2.43 -9.22
CA ARG A 245 -14.95 -2.09 -10.64
C ARG A 245 -16.36 -1.57 -10.88
N GLU A 246 -16.54 -0.84 -11.97
CA GLU A 246 -17.86 -0.33 -12.40
C GLU A 246 -18.59 0.46 -11.29
N LEU A 247 -17.83 1.26 -10.52
CA LEU A 247 -18.36 2.01 -9.40
C LEU A 247 -19.44 3.00 -9.86
N THR A 248 -20.65 2.82 -9.35
CA THR A 248 -21.75 3.76 -9.49
C THR A 248 -22.08 4.37 -8.14
N ILE A 249 -22.00 5.69 -8.03
CA ILE A 249 -22.34 6.45 -6.82
C ILE A 249 -23.72 7.08 -7.01
N SER A 250 -24.59 6.93 -6.01
CA SER A 250 -25.95 7.50 -5.96
C SER A 250 -26.08 8.42 -4.76
N GLU A 251 -27.24 9.03 -4.53
CA GLU A 251 -27.47 9.83 -3.32
C GLU A 251 -27.45 9.02 -2.00
N THR A 252 -27.75 7.72 -2.08
CA THR A 252 -27.98 6.87 -0.89
C THR A 252 -26.86 5.87 -0.61
N GLY A 253 -25.81 5.89 -1.42
CA GLY A 253 -24.64 5.01 -1.30
C GLY A 253 -24.03 4.70 -2.68
N PHE A 254 -23.31 3.58 -2.76
CA PHE A 254 -22.63 3.16 -4.00
C PHE A 254 -22.84 1.67 -4.29
N LYS A 255 -22.60 1.27 -5.53
CA LYS A 255 -22.55 -0.13 -5.96
C LYS A 255 -21.41 -0.35 -6.95
N GLY A 256 -20.93 -1.58 -7.06
CA GLY A 256 -19.93 -2.00 -8.04
C GLY A 256 -19.76 -3.51 -8.00
N LEU A 257 -18.73 -3.99 -8.68
CA LEU A 257 -18.30 -5.40 -8.65
C LEU A 257 -16.92 -5.48 -8.04
N ASP A 258 -16.61 -6.50 -7.25
CA ASP A 258 -15.24 -6.68 -6.78
C ASP A 258 -14.30 -7.23 -7.89
N VAL A 259 -13.08 -7.60 -7.50
CA VAL A 259 -12.08 -8.19 -8.40
C VAL A 259 -12.52 -9.52 -8.99
N ASP A 260 -13.35 -10.28 -8.26
CA ASP A 260 -13.87 -11.59 -8.68
C ASP A 260 -15.22 -11.49 -9.41
N GLY A 261 -15.81 -10.29 -9.46
CA GLY A 261 -17.10 -10.03 -10.11
C GLY A 261 -18.30 -10.13 -9.17
N CYS A 262 -18.08 -10.31 -7.87
CA CYS A 262 -19.13 -10.35 -6.87
C CYS A 262 -19.73 -8.94 -6.65
N PRO A 263 -21.07 -8.81 -6.62
CA PRO A 263 -21.70 -7.52 -6.37
C PRO A 263 -21.38 -6.97 -4.99
N VAL A 264 -21.01 -5.69 -4.95
CA VAL A 264 -20.80 -4.94 -3.72
C VAL A 264 -21.75 -3.76 -3.68
N LYS A 265 -22.39 -3.54 -2.54
CA LYS A 265 -23.35 -2.44 -2.36
C LYS A 265 -23.23 -1.81 -1.00
N LEU A 266 -23.08 -0.49 -0.94
CA LEU A 266 -23.25 0.31 0.26
C LEU A 266 -24.62 1.00 0.22
N THR A 267 -25.41 0.84 1.26
CA THR A 267 -26.72 1.51 1.41
C THR A 267 -26.88 2.12 2.78
N LYS A 268 -27.61 3.25 2.86
CA LYS A 268 -28.01 3.85 4.14
C LYS A 268 -28.76 2.84 5.01
N ASN A 269 -28.36 2.72 6.28
CA ASN A 269 -29.01 1.87 7.26
C ASN A 269 -30.13 2.64 7.99
N ILE A 270 -31.33 2.07 7.98
CA ILE A 270 -32.48 2.57 8.75
C ILE A 270 -32.98 1.57 9.81
N ASP A 271 -32.40 0.37 9.88
CA ASP A 271 -32.80 -0.64 10.88
C ASP A 271 -32.38 -0.20 12.28
N LEU A 272 -33.36 -0.12 13.19
CA LEU A 272 -33.18 0.30 14.58
C LEU A 272 -32.18 -0.59 15.34
N ARG A 273 -32.13 -1.89 15.05
CA ARG A 273 -31.19 -2.82 15.72
C ARG A 273 -29.74 -2.45 15.41
N ASN A 274 -29.45 -2.18 14.14
CA ASN A 274 -28.13 -1.74 13.69
C ASN A 274 -27.78 -0.36 14.26
N ILE A 275 -28.77 0.53 14.43
CA ILE A 275 -28.57 1.83 15.07
C ILE A 275 -28.13 1.65 16.52
N LEU A 276 -28.79 0.76 17.27
CA LEU A 276 -28.41 0.44 18.65
C LEU A 276 -27.02 -0.19 18.74
N SER A 277 -26.68 -1.11 17.82
CA SER A 277 -25.34 -1.71 17.75
C SER A 277 -24.25 -0.65 17.49
N TYR A 278 -24.50 0.29 16.57
CA TYR A 278 -23.60 1.41 16.32
C TYR A 278 -23.43 2.30 17.55
N GLN A 279 -24.52 2.63 18.26
CA GLN A 279 -24.45 3.44 19.47
C GLN A 279 -23.63 2.75 20.56
N LYS A 280 -23.83 1.44 20.77
CA LYS A 280 -23.04 0.65 21.72
C LYS A 280 -21.55 0.70 21.37
N TYR A 281 -21.19 0.46 20.11
CA TYR A 281 -19.82 0.54 19.63
C TYR A 281 -19.22 1.94 19.82
N HIS A 282 -19.97 2.99 19.49
CA HIS A 282 -19.50 4.36 19.61
C HIS A 282 -19.25 4.75 21.07
N THR A 283 -20.14 4.37 21.99
CA THR A 283 -19.98 4.60 23.43
C THR A 283 -18.75 3.86 23.97
N ALA A 284 -18.60 2.57 23.65
CA ALA A 284 -17.44 1.79 24.05
C ALA A 284 -16.14 2.42 23.52
N LYS A 285 -16.13 2.83 22.25
CA LYS A 285 -14.99 3.51 21.63
C LYS A 285 -14.57 4.79 22.38
N LEU A 286 -15.53 5.58 22.86
CA LEU A 286 -15.26 6.82 23.60
C LEU A 286 -14.74 6.59 25.02
N GLN A 287 -14.98 5.41 25.59
CA GLN A 287 -14.51 5.05 26.94
C GLN A 287 -13.08 4.52 26.95
N LEU A 288 -12.50 4.25 25.78
CA LEU A 288 -11.15 3.72 25.66
C LEU A 288 -10.08 4.76 26.02
N PRO A 289 -8.94 4.33 26.61
CA PRO A 289 -7.78 5.19 26.77
C PRO A 289 -7.33 5.77 25.43
N PHE A 290 -7.08 7.09 25.41
CA PHE A 290 -6.72 7.83 24.19
C PHE A 290 -5.52 7.21 23.45
N ASP A 291 -4.48 6.81 24.20
CA ASP A 291 -3.28 6.22 23.60
C ASP A 291 -3.54 4.88 22.93
N ASN A 292 -4.39 4.04 23.52
CA ASN A 292 -4.76 2.74 22.95
C ASN A 292 -5.56 2.92 21.66
N LEU A 293 -6.55 3.84 21.67
CA LEU A 293 -7.34 4.13 20.49
C LEU A 293 -6.49 4.73 19.37
N ARG A 294 -5.59 5.67 19.69
CA ARG A 294 -4.66 6.26 18.74
C ARG A 294 -3.77 5.19 18.10
N PHE A 295 -3.13 4.35 18.93
CA PHE A 295 -2.29 3.26 18.44
C PHE A 295 -3.06 2.31 17.51
N TYR A 296 -4.28 1.91 17.90
CA TYR A 296 -5.14 1.05 17.08
C TYR A 296 -5.48 1.67 15.71
N LEU A 297 -5.82 2.96 15.68
CA LEU A 297 -6.12 3.67 14.44
C LEU A 297 -4.88 3.78 13.54
N GLU A 298 -3.71 4.12 14.11
CA GLU A 298 -2.45 4.19 13.38
C GLU A 298 -2.05 2.84 12.76
N GLN A 299 -2.25 1.73 13.47
CA GLN A 299 -1.97 0.40 12.90
C GLN A 299 -2.96 0.04 11.79
N ASN A 300 -4.25 0.36 11.94
CA ASN A 300 -5.23 0.16 10.86
C ASN A 300 -4.84 0.94 9.60
N GLU A 301 -4.54 2.24 9.73
CA GLU A 301 -4.11 3.07 8.61
C GLU A 301 -2.86 2.51 7.93
N ARG A 302 -1.90 2.00 8.72
CA ARG A 302 -0.70 1.35 8.19
C ARG A 302 -1.03 0.08 7.39
N LEU A 303 -1.91 -0.77 7.89
CA LEU A 303 -2.33 -2.01 7.22
C LEU A 303 -3.11 -1.72 5.93
N VAL A 304 -3.98 -0.71 5.94
CA VAL A 304 -4.68 -0.22 4.74
C VAL A 304 -3.71 0.16 3.64
N LEU A 305 -2.63 0.88 3.99
CA LEU A 305 -1.61 1.25 3.01
C LEU A 305 -0.96 0.03 2.37
N TRP A 306 -0.75 -1.07 3.09
CA TRP A 306 -0.23 -2.31 2.49
C TRP A 306 -1.27 -3.01 1.62
N HIS A 307 -2.54 -3.10 2.06
CA HIS A 307 -3.60 -3.69 1.23
C HIS A 307 -3.81 -2.93 -0.07
N TYR A 308 -3.68 -1.59 -0.06
CA TYR A 308 -3.68 -0.82 -1.30
C TYR A 308 -2.53 -1.20 -2.23
N GLU A 309 -1.31 -1.42 -1.70
CA GLU A 309 -0.19 -1.82 -2.55
C GLU A 309 -0.36 -3.23 -3.11
N GLU A 310 -0.86 -4.15 -2.29
CA GLU A 310 -1.14 -5.54 -2.65
C GLU A 310 -2.21 -5.60 -3.76
N LEU A 311 -3.38 -4.98 -3.54
CA LEU A 311 -4.46 -4.96 -4.53
C LEU A 311 -4.03 -4.31 -5.85
N MET A 312 -3.26 -3.22 -5.79
CA MET A 312 -2.73 -2.58 -6.99
C MET A 312 -1.74 -3.49 -7.71
N TYR A 313 -0.83 -4.12 -6.98
CA TYR A 313 0.16 -5.03 -7.53
C TYR A 313 -0.48 -6.27 -8.18
N GLU A 314 -1.51 -6.84 -7.56
CA GLU A 314 -2.18 -8.06 -8.04
C GLU A 314 -3.07 -7.81 -9.26
N HIS A 315 -3.78 -6.68 -9.29
CA HIS A 315 -4.86 -6.50 -10.26
C HIS A 315 -4.59 -5.46 -11.35
N CYS A 316 -3.67 -4.50 -11.13
CA CYS A 316 -3.50 -3.38 -12.05
C CYS A 316 -2.47 -3.61 -13.16
N TRP A 317 -1.30 -4.18 -12.83
CA TRP A 317 -0.15 -4.23 -13.73
C TRP A 317 -0.17 -5.39 -14.73
#